data_AF-A0A533ZIM6-F1
#
_entry.id   AF-A0A533ZIM6-F1
#
_cell.length_a   1.000
_cell.length_b   1.000
_cell.length_c   1.000
_cell.angle_alpha   90.00
_cell.angle_beta   90.00
_cell.angle_gamma   90.00
#
_symmetry.space_group_name_H-M   'P 1'
#
loop_
_entity.id
_entity.type
_entity.pdbx_description
1 polymer ?
#
loop_
_entity_poly.entity_id
_entity_poly.type
_entity_poly.pdbx_seq_one_letter_code
_entity_poly.pdbx_strand_id
1 'polypeptide(L)'
;KLEIFVMDADGGNQRQVTRNGAANFAPFFHPDGRRIIFSSNLTPSQTLPRSTFNLYLINDDGTGLEQVTSEGGFNSFPMFSPDGSKLVWVSDRGVKEKGEFNIFLADWAP
;
A
#
# COMPACT_ATOMS: atom_id res chain seq x y z
N LYS A 1 -13.43 -3.47 8.05
CA LYS A 1 -12.90 -3.83 6.72
C LYS A 1 -12.96 -2.58 5.87
N LEU A 2 -11.89 -2.29 5.16
CA LEU A 2 -11.80 -1.19 4.20
C LEU A 2 -11.30 -1.84 2.91
N GLU A 3 -11.93 -1.53 1.79
CA GLU A 3 -11.65 -2.17 0.51
C GLU A 3 -11.38 -1.11 -0.55
N ILE A 4 -10.54 -1.45 -1.52
CA ILE A 4 -10.19 -0.59 -2.65
C ILE A 4 -11.10 -0.95 -3.81
N PHE A 5 -11.69 0.09 -4.40
CA PHE A 5 -12.47 0.03 -5.63
C PHE A 5 -11.82 0.95 -6.65
N VAL A 6 -11.97 0.59 -7.93
CA VAL A 6 -11.62 1.42 -9.07
C VAL A 6 -12.90 1.70 -9.84
N MET A 7 -13.02 2.91 -10.36
CA MET A 7 -14.12 3.37 -11.20
C MET A 7 -13.59 4.41 -12.17
N ASP A 8 -14.37 4.68 -13.22
CA ASP A 8 -14.11 5.80 -14.12
C ASP A 8 -14.31 7.14 -13.38
N ALA A 9 -13.72 8.21 -13.91
CA ALA A 9 -13.79 9.54 -13.30
C ALA A 9 -15.23 10.09 -13.18
N ASP A 10 -16.16 9.58 -13.99
CA ASP A 10 -17.59 9.92 -13.96
C ASP A 10 -18.40 9.04 -12.99
N GLY A 11 -17.78 8.07 -12.32
CA GLY A 11 -18.46 7.09 -11.46
C GLY A 11 -18.87 5.79 -12.17
N GLY A 12 -18.66 5.68 -13.47
CA GLY A 12 -18.92 4.48 -14.25
C GLY A 12 -17.97 3.31 -13.91
N ASN A 13 -18.34 2.12 -14.35
CA ASN A 13 -17.49 0.90 -14.30
C ASN A 13 -16.85 0.58 -12.94
N GLN A 14 -17.54 0.92 -11.84
CA GLN A 14 -17.06 0.62 -10.50
C GLN A 14 -16.85 -0.88 -10.30
N ARG A 15 -15.64 -1.25 -9.86
CA ARG A 15 -15.26 -2.63 -9.57
C ARG A 15 -14.36 -2.73 -8.35
N GLN A 16 -14.58 -3.79 -7.57
CA GLN A 16 -13.80 -4.07 -6.36
C GLN A 16 -12.45 -4.70 -6.72
N VAL A 17 -11.36 -4.15 -6.19
CA VAL A 17 -9.99 -4.64 -6.41
C VAL A 17 -9.55 -5.58 -5.28
N THR A 18 -9.75 -5.18 -4.02
CA THR A 18 -9.34 -6.00 -2.86
C THR A 18 -10.49 -6.81 -2.29
N ARG A 19 -10.23 -8.07 -1.94
CA ARG A 19 -11.20 -9.00 -1.31
C ARG A 19 -10.51 -9.92 -0.28
N ASN A 20 -9.56 -9.37 0.46
CA ASN A 20 -8.62 -10.15 1.28
C ASN A 20 -8.98 -10.21 2.78
N GLY A 21 -10.10 -9.60 3.20
CA GLY A 21 -10.57 -9.62 4.58
C GLY A 21 -9.83 -8.68 5.53
N ALA A 22 -8.88 -7.89 5.03
CA ALA A 22 -8.12 -6.90 5.77
C ALA A 22 -8.79 -5.50 5.72
N ALA A 23 -8.13 -4.52 6.33
CA ALA A 23 -8.36 -3.11 6.06
C ALA A 23 -7.31 -2.63 5.06
N ASN A 24 -7.76 -2.26 3.86
CA ASN A 24 -6.95 -1.75 2.76
C ASN A 24 -7.28 -0.26 2.58
N PHE A 25 -6.30 0.63 2.66
CA PHE A 25 -6.53 2.08 2.59
C PHE A 25 -5.32 2.86 2.04
N ALA A 26 -5.51 4.17 1.83
CA ALA A 26 -4.53 5.07 1.22
C ALA A 26 -3.94 4.54 -0.11
N PRO A 27 -4.81 4.20 -1.09
CA PRO A 27 -4.33 3.70 -2.38
C PRO A 27 -3.67 4.81 -3.21
N PHE A 28 -2.71 4.42 -4.03
CA PHE A 28 -2.13 5.26 -5.07
C PHE A 28 -1.87 4.40 -6.31
N PHE A 29 -2.19 4.91 -7.51
CA PHE A 29 -1.90 4.21 -8.76
C PHE A 29 -0.41 4.30 -9.09
N HIS A 30 0.20 3.18 -9.47
CA HIS A 30 1.49 3.20 -10.13
C HIS A 30 1.37 3.95 -11.48
N PRO A 31 2.38 4.72 -11.93
CA PRO A 31 2.32 5.50 -13.17
C PRO A 31 2.10 4.68 -14.45
N ASP A 32 2.24 3.35 -14.38
CA ASP A 32 1.88 2.44 -15.49
C ASP A 32 0.36 2.29 -15.68
N GLY A 33 -0.46 2.77 -14.74
CA GLY A 33 -1.92 2.68 -14.78
C GLY A 33 -2.48 1.28 -14.55
N ARG A 34 -1.64 0.28 -14.22
CA ARG A 34 -2.05 -1.13 -14.10
C ARG A 34 -1.88 -1.69 -12.71
N ARG A 35 -1.16 -1.00 -11.82
CA ARG A 35 -0.93 -1.44 -10.45
C ARG A 35 -1.33 -0.37 -9.45
N ILE A 36 -1.72 -0.81 -8.26
CA ILE A 36 -2.16 0.05 -7.15
C ILE A 36 -1.33 -0.35 -5.93
N ILE A 37 -0.64 0.63 -5.35
CA ILE A 37 0.02 0.47 -4.05
C ILE A 37 -0.91 0.98 -2.95
N PHE A 38 -0.96 0.30 -1.81
CA PHE A 38 -1.85 0.66 -0.71
C PHE A 38 -1.32 0.13 0.62
N SER A 39 -1.83 0.69 1.72
CA SER A 39 -1.57 0.21 3.07
C SER A 39 -2.57 -0.86 3.46
N SER A 40 -2.10 -1.98 4.01
CA SER A 40 -2.95 -3.06 4.49
C SER A 40 -2.46 -3.67 5.80
N ASN A 41 -3.39 -4.03 6.68
CA ASN A 41 -3.11 -4.91 7.81
C ASN A 41 -3.33 -6.38 7.49
N LEU A 42 -3.37 -6.72 6.19
CA LEU A 42 -3.19 -8.10 5.76
C LEU A 42 -1.88 -8.59 6.37
N THR A 43 -1.98 -9.56 7.28
CA THR A 43 -0.81 -10.11 7.95
C THR A 43 -0.59 -11.52 7.41
N PRO A 44 0.35 -11.74 6.48
CA PRO A 44 0.64 -13.08 5.96
C PRO A 44 1.34 -13.95 7.01
N SER A 45 2.09 -13.31 7.91
CA SER A 45 2.83 -13.96 8.99
C SER A 45 2.11 -13.84 10.34
N GLN A 46 1.96 -14.97 11.04
CA GLN A 46 1.43 -14.99 12.41
C GLN A 46 2.37 -14.33 13.44
N THR A 47 3.57 -13.90 13.03
CA THR A 47 4.57 -13.30 13.92
C THR A 47 4.38 -11.80 14.13
N LEU A 48 3.64 -11.11 13.25
CA LEU A 48 3.35 -9.68 13.41
C LEU A 48 1.97 -9.48 14.04
N PRO A 49 1.81 -8.47 14.92
CA PRO A 49 0.49 -8.09 15.41
C PRO A 49 -0.47 -7.79 14.23
N ARG A 50 -1.75 -8.17 14.36
CA ARG A 50 -2.80 -7.82 13.38
C ARG A 50 -3.01 -6.31 13.17
N SER A 51 -2.43 -5.49 14.04
CA SER A 51 -2.44 -4.03 13.95
C SER A 51 -1.32 -3.47 13.07
N THR A 52 -0.37 -4.30 12.62
CA THR A 52 0.73 -3.85 11.76
C THR A 52 0.22 -3.57 10.35
N PHE A 53 0.63 -2.43 9.79
CA PHE A 53 0.31 -2.06 8.42
C PHE A 53 1.56 -2.11 7.54
N ASN A 54 1.46 -2.79 6.41
CA ASN A 54 2.48 -2.85 5.38
C ASN A 54 1.94 -2.32 4.06
N LEU A 55 2.86 -1.89 3.18
CA LEU A 55 2.51 -1.56 1.81
C LEU A 55 2.38 -2.83 0.98
N TYR A 56 1.34 -2.88 0.17
CA TYR A 56 1.08 -3.94 -0.79
C TYR A 56 0.88 -3.33 -2.17
N LEU A 57 1.32 -4.05 -3.19
CA LEU A 57 1.06 -3.76 -4.59
C LEU A 57 0.10 -4.81 -5.14
N ILE A 58 -0.87 -4.39 -5.96
CA ILE A 58 -1.81 -5.29 -6.62
C ILE A 58 -2.06 -4.80 -8.03
N ASN A 59 -2.31 -5.72 -8.97
CA ASN A 59 -2.83 -5.34 -10.28
C ASN A 59 -4.20 -4.70 -10.12
N ASP A 60 -4.53 -3.77 -11.02
CA ASP A 60 -5.80 -3.08 -10.98
C ASP A 60 -6.96 -4.07 -11.07
N ASP A 61 -6.83 -5.20 -11.78
CA ASP A 61 -7.81 -6.29 -11.85
C ASP A 61 -7.98 -7.13 -10.56
N GLY A 62 -7.17 -6.86 -9.52
CA GLY A 62 -7.21 -7.58 -8.24
C GLY A 62 -6.30 -8.82 -8.16
N THR A 63 -5.52 -9.10 -9.20
CA THR A 63 -4.53 -10.19 -9.21
C THR A 63 -3.13 -9.71 -8.77
N GLY A 64 -2.18 -10.64 -8.61
CA GLY A 64 -0.76 -10.27 -8.42
C GLY A 64 -0.48 -9.51 -7.12
N LEU A 65 -1.19 -9.84 -6.03
CA LEU A 65 -0.95 -9.22 -4.73
C LEU A 65 0.46 -9.53 -4.20
N GLU A 66 1.21 -8.47 -3.90
CA GLU A 66 2.60 -8.53 -3.44
C GLU A 66 2.80 -7.62 -2.22
N GLN A 67 3.60 -8.06 -1.24
CA GLN A 67 3.99 -7.24 -0.10
C GLN A 67 5.28 -6.46 -0.43
N VAL A 68 5.23 -5.14 -0.30
CA VAL A 68 6.35 -4.23 -0.64
C VAL A 68 7.22 -3.91 0.57
N THR A 69 6.62 -3.75 1.76
CA THR A 69 7.37 -3.46 3.00
C THR A 69 7.21 -4.57 4.03
N SER A 70 8.27 -4.86 4.78
CA SER A 70 8.26 -5.89 5.83
C SER A 70 8.79 -5.41 7.20
N GLU A 71 9.39 -4.23 7.27
CA GLU A 71 9.89 -3.65 8.52
C GLU A 71 9.08 -2.40 8.91
N GLY A 72 9.07 -2.12 10.22
CA GLY A 72 8.17 -1.13 10.83
C GLY A 72 6.86 -1.75 11.31
N GLY A 73 6.19 -1.07 12.23
CA GLY A 73 4.82 -1.38 12.69
C GLY A 73 3.75 -0.71 11.84
N PHE A 74 4.10 0.37 11.13
CA PHE A 74 3.15 1.12 10.30
C PHE A 74 3.84 1.65 9.05
N ASN A 75 3.34 1.25 7.87
CA ASN A 75 3.75 1.77 6.58
C ASN A 75 2.51 2.22 5.81
N SER A 76 2.44 3.51 5.46
CA SER A 76 1.25 4.08 4.82
C SER A 76 1.53 5.34 4.00
N PHE A 77 0.47 5.87 3.40
CA PHE A 77 0.47 7.05 2.51
C PHE A 77 1.51 6.95 1.39
N PRO A 78 1.55 5.84 0.62
CA PRO A 78 2.49 5.66 -0.46
C PRO A 78 2.17 6.59 -1.64
N MET A 79 3.21 7.11 -2.30
CA MET A 79 3.08 7.78 -3.59
C MET A 79 4.27 7.46 -4.49
N PHE A 80 4.02 7.14 -5.76
CA PHE A 80 5.07 7.02 -6.77
C PHE A 80 5.42 8.39 -7.35
N SER A 81 6.69 8.56 -7.73
CA SER A 81 7.10 9.68 -8.59
C SER A 81 6.42 9.58 -9.97
N PRO A 82 6.24 10.69 -10.70
CA PRO A 82 5.56 10.69 -12.00
C PRO A 82 6.17 9.75 -13.05
N ASP A 83 7.47 9.52 -12.98
CA ASP A 83 8.21 8.60 -13.86
C ASP A 83 8.24 7.15 -13.35
N GLY A 84 7.66 6.88 -12.18
CA GLY A 84 7.64 5.56 -11.55
C GLY A 84 8.99 5.10 -11.00
N SER A 85 10.02 5.95 -10.99
CA SER A 85 11.37 5.57 -10.56
C SER A 85 11.58 5.60 -9.05
N LYS A 86 10.65 6.21 -8.29
CA LYS A 86 10.76 6.36 -6.83
C LYS A 86 9.43 6.13 -6.12
N LEU A 87 9.52 5.66 -4.89
CA LEU A 87 8.41 5.52 -3.96
C LEU A 87 8.70 6.34 -2.69
N VAL A 88 7.75 7.18 -2.29
CA VAL A 88 7.74 7.84 -0.98
C VAL A 88 6.65 7.23 -0.09
N TRP A 89 6.92 7.07 1.20
CA TRP A 89 5.92 6.61 2.17
C TRP A 89 6.25 7.07 3.59
N VAL A 90 5.27 6.96 4.50
CA VAL A 90 5.45 7.22 5.93
C VAL A 90 5.68 5.90 6.66
N SER A 91 6.67 5.86 7.55
CA SER A 91 6.96 4.68 8.38
C SER A 91 7.44 5.02 9.78
N ASP A 92 7.16 4.15 10.74
CA ASP A 92 7.73 4.14 12.10
C ASP A 92 8.99 3.26 12.21
N ARG A 93 9.57 2.85 11.07
CA ARG A 93 10.80 2.07 11.05
C ARG A 93 11.97 2.86 11.66
N GLY A 94 12.69 2.23 12.57
CA GLY A 94 13.90 2.79 13.17
C GLY A 94 13.67 3.95 14.14
N VAL A 95 12.43 4.14 14.60
CA VAL A 95 12.07 5.22 15.53
C VAL A 95 12.72 5.05 16.90
N LYS A 96 12.97 6.19 17.56
CA LYS A 96 13.55 6.22 18.91
C LYS A 96 12.49 6.35 19.99
N GLU A 97 11.34 6.92 19.64
CA GLU A 97 10.23 7.17 20.55
C GLU A 97 8.91 6.65 19.99
N LYS A 98 7.96 6.33 20.89
CA LYS A 98 6.65 5.84 20.49
C LYS A 98 5.84 6.95 19.82
N GLY A 99 5.30 6.66 18.63
CA GLY A 99 4.47 7.60 17.88
C GLY A 99 5.25 8.52 16.94
N GLU A 100 6.56 8.35 16.84
CA GLU A 100 7.37 8.96 15.81
C GLU A 100 7.05 8.31 14.44
N PHE A 101 7.00 9.14 13.40
CA PHE A 101 6.86 8.70 12.02
C PHE A 101 7.81 9.53 11.16
N ASN A 102 8.50 8.86 10.24
CA ASN A 102 9.42 9.49 9.31
C ASN A 102 8.93 9.28 7.87
N ILE A 103 9.36 10.16 6.98
CA ILE A 103 9.13 10.03 5.54
C ILE A 103 10.34 9.33 4.92
N PHE A 104 10.08 8.25 4.20
CA PHE A 104 11.07 7.45 3.50
C PHE A 104 10.94 7.66 2.00
N LEU A 105 12.07 7.69 1.31
CA LEU A 105 12.17 7.73 -0.14
C LEU A 105 13.09 6.59 -0.57
N ALA A 106 12.66 5.81 -1.55
CA ALA A 106 13.47 4.76 -2.16
C ALA A 106 13.38 4.79 -3.68
N ASP A 107 14.43 4.30 -4.34
CA ASP A 107 14.36 3.96 -5.75
C ASP A 107 13.45 2.74 -5.92
N TRP A 108 12.57 2.79 -6.92
CA TRP A 108 11.68 1.70 -7.26
C TRP A 108 12.31 0.83 -8.34
N ALA A 109 12.52 -0.44 -8.02
CA ALA A 109 13.00 -1.45 -8.96
C ALA A 109 11.91 -2.54 -9.08
N PRO A 110 11.34 -2.77 -10.28
CA PRO A 110 10.31 -3.77 -10.52
C PRO A 110 10.85 -5.21 -10.47
#